data_AF-A0A357KVF9-F1
#
_entry.id   AF-A0A357KVF9-F1
#
_cell.length_a   1.000
_cell.length_b   1.000
_cell.length_c   1.000
_cell.angle_alpha   90.00
_cell.angle_beta   90.00
_cell.angle_gamma   90.00
#
_symmetry.space_group_name_H-M   'P 1'
#
loop_
_entity.id
_entity.type
_entity.pdbx_description
1 polymer ?
#
loop_
_entity_poly.entity_id
_entity_poly.type
_entity_poly.pdbx_seq_one_letter_code
_entity_poly.pdbx_strand_id
1 'polypeptide(L)'
;MARTPPAMRPVRCYACLHQFQVGPTAHTARCPACTKHLNLRDVVVRRPAMIGRVETCGRVIVARRASLHAQTLIAGGGIEVDGRCQADAVCHGPVRLTRRARWSGDCAAPSIVIEPGAVIERGRFQISAGRDAPTDPPSGAA
;
A
#
# COMPACT_ATOMS: atom_id res chain seq x y z
N MET A 1 16.55 -6.59 31.77
CA MET A 1 16.34 -5.84 30.50
C MET A 1 15.53 -6.73 29.57
N ALA A 2 14.20 -6.58 29.53
CA ALA A 2 13.35 -7.40 28.67
C ALA A 2 13.55 -6.97 27.20
N ARG A 3 14.17 -7.83 26.38
CA ARG A 3 14.17 -7.67 24.92
C ARG A 3 12.73 -7.92 24.46
N THR A 4 11.97 -6.85 24.24
CA THR A 4 10.73 -6.92 23.48
C THR A 4 11.03 -7.68 22.18
N PRO A 5 10.37 -8.82 21.90
CA PRO A 5 10.64 -9.58 20.69
C PRO A 5 10.40 -8.66 19.49
N PRO A 6 11.32 -8.61 18.51
CA PRO A 6 11.13 -7.78 17.33
C PRO A 6 9.82 -8.23 16.68
N ALA A 7 8.82 -7.33 16.67
CA ALA A 7 7.52 -7.61 16.09
C ALA A 7 7.74 -7.96 14.61
N MET A 8 7.67 -9.25 14.29
CA MET A 8 7.80 -9.73 12.93
C MET A 8 6.60 -9.22 12.16
N ARG A 9 6.83 -8.52 11.05
CA ARG A 9 5.75 -8.02 10.22
C ARG A 9 5.32 -9.10 9.23
N PRO A 10 4.02 -9.42 9.13
CA PRO A 10 3.54 -10.25 8.05
C PRO A 10 3.66 -9.47 6.74
N VAL A 11 4.29 -10.08 5.75
CA VAL A 11 4.37 -9.54 4.39
C VAL A 11 3.79 -10.55 3.42
N ARG A 12 3.09 -10.03 2.42
CA ARG A 12 2.48 -10.85 1.36
C ARG A 12 3.29 -10.66 0.08
N CYS A 13 3.67 -11.77 -0.55
CA CYS A 13 4.32 -11.74 -1.85
C CYS A 13 3.36 -11.17 -2.91
N TYR A 14 3.82 -10.16 -3.67
CA TYR A 14 3.03 -9.58 -4.77
C TYR A 14 2.87 -10.50 -5.99
N ALA A 15 3.64 -11.60 -6.07
CA ALA A 15 3.58 -12.53 -7.21
C ALA A 15 2.77 -13.81 -6.92
N CYS A 16 3.00 -14.46 -5.77
CA CYS A 16 2.31 -15.72 -5.43
C CYS A 16 1.33 -15.59 -4.27
N LEU A 17 1.16 -14.40 -3.70
CA LEU A 17 0.26 -14.11 -2.56
C LEU A 17 0.60 -14.86 -1.26
N HIS A 18 1.72 -15.57 -1.19
CA HIS A 18 2.16 -16.26 0.03
C HIS A 18 2.48 -15.24 1.13
N GLN A 19 1.90 -15.43 2.31
CA GLN A 19 2.16 -14.63 3.51
C GLN A 19 3.28 -15.27 4.32
N PHE A 20 4.26 -14.47 4.72
CA PHE A 20 5.35 -14.92 5.58
C PHE A 20 5.83 -13.78 6.49
N GLN A 21 6.57 -14.14 7.52
CA GLN A 21 7.04 -13.19 8.53
C GLN A 21 8.45 -12.71 8.19
N VAL A 22 8.66 -11.40 8.25
CA VAL A 22 9.98 -10.78 8.08
C VAL A 22 10.31 -9.86 9.24
N GLY A 23 11.61 -9.70 9.49
CA GLY A 23 12.09 -8.74 10.46
C GLY A 23 11.63 -7.31 10.11
N PRO A 24 11.36 -6.46 11.11
CA PRO A 24 10.87 -5.09 10.88
C PRO A 24 11.84 -4.22 10.08
N THR A 25 13.14 -4.52 10.14
CA THR A 25 14.21 -3.78 9.43
C THR A 25 14.56 -4.36 8.06
N ALA A 26 13.93 -5.46 7.64
CA ALA A 26 14.23 -6.09 6.35
C ALA A 26 13.72 -5.21 5.20
N HIS A 27 14.61 -4.79 4.30
CA HIS A 27 14.27 -3.98 3.13
C HIS A 27 13.99 -4.81 1.88
N THR A 28 14.58 -5.99 1.80
CA THR A 28 14.39 -6.97 0.74
C THR A 28 14.16 -8.32 1.38
N ALA A 29 13.32 -9.14 0.76
CA ALA A 29 13.14 -10.53 1.17
C ALA A 29 12.94 -11.41 -0.05
N ARG A 30 13.33 -12.68 0.06
CA ARG A 30 12.95 -13.69 -0.92
C ARG A 30 11.70 -14.38 -0.42
N CYS A 31 10.72 -14.54 -1.30
CA CYS A 31 9.56 -15.35 -0.96
C CYS A 31 9.99 -16.82 -0.80
N PRO A 32 9.64 -17.52 0.29
CA PRO A 32 9.96 -18.94 0.46
C PRO A 32 9.22 -19.85 -0.53
N ALA A 33 8.07 -19.41 -1.07
CA ALA A 33 7.27 -20.19 -2.00
C ALA A 33 7.70 -20.05 -3.47
N CYS A 34 7.95 -18.82 -3.94
CA CYS A 34 8.29 -18.57 -5.36
C CYS A 34 9.73 -18.09 -5.59
N THR A 35 10.54 -17.93 -4.53
CA THR A 35 11.93 -17.43 -4.56
C THR A 35 12.15 -16.06 -5.21
N LYS A 36 11.08 -15.37 -5.61
CA LYS A 36 11.15 -14.01 -6.17
C LYS A 36 11.68 -13.03 -5.11
N HIS A 37 12.56 -12.12 -5.55
CA HIS A 37 13.01 -11.00 -4.74
C HIS A 37 11.87 -9.99 -4.58
N LEU A 38 11.52 -9.69 -3.34
CA LEU A 38 10.48 -8.75 -2.98
C LEU A 38 11.09 -7.49 -2.40
N ASN A 39 10.59 -6.34 -2.85
CA ASN A 39 10.89 -5.06 -2.25
C ASN A 39 9.94 -4.82 -1.08
N LEU A 40 10.49 -4.67 0.14
CA LEU A 40 9.73 -4.41 1.35
C LEU A 40 9.79 -2.94 1.80
N ARG A 41 10.40 -2.07 0.98
CA ARG A 41 10.54 -0.64 1.26
C ARG A 41 9.27 0.10 0.92
N ASP A 42 9.01 1.12 1.72
CA ASP A 42 7.94 2.07 1.41
C ASP A 42 8.38 2.96 0.24
N VAL A 43 7.45 3.18 -0.68
CA VAL A 43 7.67 4.01 -1.87
C VAL A 43 7.02 5.35 -1.62
N VAL A 44 7.83 6.39 -1.45
CA VAL A 44 7.34 7.76 -1.25
C VAL A 44 7.56 8.58 -2.51
N VAL A 45 6.48 8.91 -3.20
CA VAL A 45 6.50 9.72 -4.41
C VAL A 45 6.32 11.18 -4.01
N ARG A 46 7.41 11.95 -4.05
CA ARG A 46 7.40 13.39 -3.71
C ARG A 46 7.28 14.33 -4.90
N ARG A 47 7.60 13.83 -6.10
CA ARG A 47 7.59 14.58 -7.36
C ARG A 47 6.74 13.84 -8.40
N PRO A 48 6.26 14.53 -9.44
CA PRO A 48 5.67 13.88 -10.61
C PRO A 48 6.57 12.77 -11.14
N ALA A 49 6.06 11.56 -11.19
CA ALA A 49 6.79 10.39 -11.66
C ALA A 49 5.89 9.56 -12.57
N MET A 50 6.43 9.17 -13.72
CA MET A 50 5.81 8.23 -14.64
C MET A 50 6.58 6.91 -14.56
N ILE A 51 5.98 5.91 -13.95
CA ILE A 51 6.61 4.62 -13.67
C ILE A 51 5.70 3.54 -14.24
N GLY A 52 6.16 2.75 -15.22
CA GLY A 52 5.29 1.73 -15.83
C GLY A 52 4.71 0.75 -14.80
N ARG A 53 5.54 0.24 -13.89
CA ARG A 53 5.15 -0.76 -12.90
C ARG A 53 5.79 -0.46 -11.55
N VAL A 54 4.96 -0.34 -10.51
CA VAL A 54 5.39 -0.13 -9.12
C VAL A 54 4.96 -1.35 -8.31
N GLU A 55 5.92 -2.10 -7.78
CA GLU A 55 5.66 -3.29 -6.96
C GLU A 55 6.38 -3.16 -5.64
N THR A 56 5.63 -3.11 -4.54
CA THR A 56 6.18 -3.10 -3.20
C THR A 56 5.32 -3.89 -2.22
N CYS A 57 5.94 -4.57 -1.28
CA CYS A 57 5.26 -5.16 -0.13
C CYS A 57 5.05 -4.14 1.01
N GLY A 58 5.72 -2.98 0.93
CA GLY A 58 5.56 -1.88 1.87
C GLY A 58 4.36 -1.00 1.52
N ARG A 59 4.37 0.22 2.08
CA ARG A 59 3.37 1.26 1.81
C ARG A 59 3.77 2.10 0.62
N VAL A 60 2.78 2.56 -0.15
CA VAL A 60 2.98 3.57 -1.19
C VAL A 60 2.38 4.87 -0.71
N ILE A 61 3.18 5.94 -0.69
CA ILE A 61 2.76 7.27 -0.23
C ILE A 61 2.96 8.24 -1.38
N VAL A 62 1.87 8.80 -1.90
CA VAL A 62 1.89 9.84 -2.94
C VAL A 62 1.68 11.18 -2.28
N ALA A 63 2.73 11.99 -2.19
CA ALA A 63 2.68 13.27 -1.51
C ALA A 63 1.75 14.29 -2.21
N ARG A 64 1.30 15.31 -1.48
CA ARG A 64 0.31 16.32 -1.94
C ARG A 64 0.65 17.00 -3.28
N ARG A 65 1.93 17.24 -3.55
CA ARG A 65 2.42 17.90 -4.77
C ARG A 65 2.89 16.92 -5.84
N ALA A 66 2.75 15.62 -5.59
CA ALA A 66 3.17 14.58 -6.50
C ALA A 66 2.02 14.12 -7.39
N SER A 67 2.37 13.73 -8.61
CA SER A 67 1.51 12.97 -9.50
C SER A 67 2.19 11.65 -9.85
N LEU A 68 1.58 10.55 -9.44
CA LEU A 68 2.03 9.22 -9.80
C LEU A 68 1.23 8.74 -11.00
N HIS A 69 1.89 8.47 -12.12
CA HIS A 69 1.31 7.78 -13.25
C HIS A 69 1.96 6.41 -13.38
N ALA A 70 1.19 5.35 -13.14
CA ALA A 70 1.65 3.99 -13.31
C ALA A 70 0.62 3.15 -14.08
N GLN A 71 1.08 2.16 -14.84
CA GLN A 71 0.16 1.21 -15.47
C GLN A 71 -0.26 0.15 -14.45
N THR A 72 0.67 -0.32 -13.62
CA THR A 72 0.39 -1.31 -12.59
C THR A 72 0.99 -0.89 -11.27
N LEU A 73 0.18 -0.86 -10.22
CA LEU A 73 0.61 -0.52 -8.86
C LEU A 73 0.22 -1.65 -7.90
N ILE A 74 1.20 -2.33 -7.33
CA ILE A 74 0.96 -3.39 -6.35
C ILE A 74 1.58 -2.98 -5.02
N ALA A 75 0.75 -2.91 -3.99
CA ALA A 75 1.16 -2.48 -2.65
C ALA A 75 0.69 -3.48 -1.59
N GLY A 76 1.64 -4.08 -0.86
CA GLY A 76 1.32 -5.03 0.21
C GLY A 76 0.91 -4.35 1.52
N GLY A 77 1.54 -3.22 1.87
CA GLY A 77 1.42 -2.59 3.18
C GLY A 77 0.37 -1.49 3.29
N GLY A 78 -0.26 -1.12 2.17
CA GLY A 78 -1.23 -0.04 2.07
C GLY A 78 -0.84 1.04 1.06
N ILE A 79 -1.79 1.92 0.75
CA ILE A 79 -1.59 3.06 -0.15
C ILE A 79 -2.16 4.31 0.51
N GLU A 80 -1.39 5.39 0.54
CA GLU A 80 -1.84 6.71 0.95
C GLU A 80 -1.63 7.70 -0.18
N VAL A 81 -2.70 8.39 -0.57
CA VAL A 81 -2.68 9.37 -1.66
C VAL A 81 -3.09 10.73 -1.13
N ASP A 82 -2.17 11.68 -1.21
CA ASP A 82 -2.44 13.10 -0.97
C ASP A 82 -2.52 13.94 -2.24
N GLY A 83 -1.89 13.47 -3.30
CA GLY A 83 -1.75 14.15 -4.58
C GLY A 83 -2.65 13.56 -5.67
N ARG A 84 -2.11 13.42 -6.87
CA ARG A 84 -2.78 12.74 -7.99
C ARG A 84 -2.18 11.35 -8.19
N CYS A 85 -3.02 10.33 -8.29
CA CYS A 85 -2.61 8.97 -8.61
C CYS A 85 -3.43 8.48 -9.80
N GLN A 86 -2.73 8.10 -10.87
CA GLN A 86 -3.32 7.42 -12.01
C GLN A 86 -2.67 6.04 -12.14
N ALA A 87 -3.37 4.99 -11.74
CA ALA A 87 -2.88 3.62 -11.86
C ALA A 87 -3.98 2.56 -11.65
N ASP A 88 -3.75 1.38 -12.24
CA ASP A 88 -4.47 0.17 -11.85
C ASP A 88 -3.78 -0.45 -10.63
N ALA A 89 -4.39 -0.24 -9.47
CA ALA A 89 -3.84 -0.58 -8.19
C ALA A 89 -4.45 -1.85 -7.59
N VAL A 90 -3.58 -2.75 -7.15
CA VAL A 90 -3.94 -3.91 -6.34
C VAL A 90 -3.24 -3.77 -5.00
N CYS A 91 -4.02 -3.55 -3.96
CA CYS A 91 -3.54 -3.44 -2.60
C CYS A 91 -4.02 -4.60 -1.74
N HIS A 92 -3.15 -5.09 -0.88
CA HIS A 92 -3.49 -6.09 0.14
C HIS A 92 -3.61 -5.48 1.55
N GLY A 93 -3.39 -4.18 1.66
CA GLY A 93 -3.56 -3.40 2.88
C GLY A 93 -4.62 -2.31 2.72
N PRO A 94 -4.75 -1.41 3.71
CA PRO A 94 -5.70 -0.31 3.65
C PRO A 94 -5.27 0.73 2.60
N VAL A 95 -6.24 1.26 1.86
CA VAL A 95 -6.06 2.38 0.94
C VAL A 95 -6.70 3.63 1.54
N ARG A 96 -5.96 4.73 1.60
CA ARG A 96 -6.39 6.00 2.16
C ARG A 96 -6.25 7.11 1.13
N LEU A 97 -7.37 7.74 0.78
CA LEU A 97 -7.42 8.93 -0.07
C LEU A 97 -7.70 10.14 0.81
N THR A 98 -6.78 11.10 0.88
CA THR A 98 -6.98 12.30 1.70
C THR A 98 -7.78 13.37 0.98
N ARG A 99 -8.17 14.46 1.67
CA ARG A 99 -9.04 15.53 1.16
C ARG A 99 -8.67 16.09 -0.22
N ARG A 100 -7.41 16.04 -0.64
CA ARG A 100 -6.94 16.59 -1.94
C ARG A 100 -6.57 15.50 -2.95
N ALA A 101 -6.77 14.24 -2.59
CA ALA A 101 -6.46 13.11 -3.42
C ALA A 101 -7.31 13.12 -4.69
N ARG A 102 -6.65 12.90 -5.82
CA ARG A 102 -7.29 12.62 -7.10
C ARG A 102 -6.88 11.26 -7.58
N TRP A 103 -7.84 10.36 -7.73
CA TRP A 103 -7.59 9.01 -8.20
C TRP A 103 -8.18 8.79 -9.59
N SER A 104 -7.42 8.09 -10.44
CA SER A 104 -7.85 7.62 -11.76
C SER A 104 -7.30 6.21 -12.02
N GLY A 105 -8.14 5.28 -12.45
CA GLY A 105 -7.78 3.87 -12.68
C GLY A 105 -8.43 2.93 -11.67
N ASP A 106 -8.30 1.63 -11.91
CA ASP A 106 -8.96 0.63 -11.07
C ASP A 106 -8.23 0.47 -9.73
N CYS A 107 -8.98 0.18 -8.67
CA CYS A 107 -8.41 -0.03 -7.34
C CYS A 107 -9.07 -1.22 -6.67
N ALA A 108 -8.29 -2.26 -6.37
CA ALA A 108 -8.74 -3.41 -5.58
C ALA A 108 -8.01 -3.42 -4.24
N ALA A 109 -8.76 -3.37 -3.13
CA ALA A 109 -8.19 -3.36 -1.78
C ALA A 109 -9.15 -3.96 -0.75
N PRO A 110 -8.65 -4.47 0.40
CA PRO A 110 -9.53 -4.97 1.47
C PRO A 110 -10.26 -3.89 2.26
N SER A 111 -9.69 -2.68 2.33
CA SER A 111 -10.29 -1.53 3.01
C SER A 111 -9.92 -0.26 2.27
N ILE A 112 -10.89 0.63 2.07
CA ILE A 112 -10.71 1.91 1.38
C ILE A 112 -11.35 3.00 2.23
N VAL A 113 -10.54 3.95 2.66
CA VAL A 113 -10.94 5.13 3.43
C VAL A 113 -10.78 6.35 2.54
N ILE A 114 -11.88 7.05 2.31
CA ILE A 114 -11.93 8.24 1.46
C ILE A 114 -12.30 9.42 2.34
N GLU A 115 -11.38 10.37 2.48
CA GLU A 115 -11.65 11.60 3.20
C GLU A 115 -12.56 12.55 2.39
N PRO A 116 -13.36 13.39 3.07
CA PRO A 116 -14.16 14.41 2.41
C PRO A 116 -13.29 15.34 1.55
N GLY A 117 -13.63 15.46 0.26
CA GLY A 117 -12.93 16.28 -0.73
C GLY A 117 -12.04 15.49 -1.71
N ALA A 118 -11.76 14.22 -1.41
CA ALA A 118 -11.12 13.32 -2.37
C ALA A 118 -12.02 13.12 -3.60
N VAL A 119 -11.41 13.08 -4.79
CA VAL A 119 -12.13 12.93 -6.07
C VAL A 119 -11.63 11.66 -6.76
N ILE A 120 -12.58 10.79 -7.12
CA ILE A 120 -12.35 9.65 -7.99
C ILE A 120 -12.88 10.03 -9.37
N GLU A 121 -12.00 10.18 -10.35
CA GLU A 121 -12.36 10.66 -11.68
C GLU A 121 -12.81 9.52 -12.59
N ARG A 122 -12.08 8.39 -12.58
CA ARG A 122 -12.33 7.21 -13.41
C ARG A 122 -11.83 5.95 -12.71
N GLY A 123 -12.51 4.82 -12.91
CA GLY A 123 -12.05 3.49 -12.47
C GLY A 123 -13.01 2.76 -11.53
N ARG A 124 -12.83 1.44 -11.43
CA ARG A 124 -13.60 0.53 -10.59
C ARG A 124 -12.89 0.32 -9.25
N PHE A 125 -13.60 0.61 -8.17
CA PHE A 125 -13.12 0.33 -6.81
C PHE A 125 -13.73 -0.97 -6.31
N GLN A 126 -12.90 -1.98 -6.08
CA GLN A 126 -13.30 -3.27 -5.54
C GLN A 126 -12.80 -3.40 -4.11
N ILE A 127 -13.75 -3.41 -3.18
CA ILE A 127 -13.48 -3.71 -1.78
C ILE A 127 -13.71 -5.21 -1.59
N SER A 128 -12.70 -6.02 -1.88
CA SER A 128 -12.78 -7.46 -1.63
C SER A 128 -12.35 -7.69 -0.19
N ALA A 129 -13.27 -8.15 0.67
CA ALA A 129 -13.00 -8.44 2.07
C ALA A 129 -11.90 -9.51 2.22
N GLY A 130 -10.64 -9.10 2.11
CA GLY A 130 -9.51 -9.85 2.59
C GLY A 130 -9.64 -9.89 4.11
N ARG A 131 -9.81 -11.09 4.66
CA ARG A 131 -10.08 -11.45 6.07
C ARG A 131 -9.16 -10.85 7.15
N ASP A 132 -8.26 -9.94 6.82
CA ASP A 132 -7.32 -9.35 7.77
C ASP A 132 -7.62 -7.85 7.90
N ALA A 133 -8.65 -7.50 8.69
CA ALA A 133 -8.76 -6.16 9.24
C ALA A 133 -7.66 -5.99 10.30
N PRO A 134 -6.62 -5.16 10.08
CA PRO A 134 -5.73 -4.76 11.15
C PRO A 134 -6.49 -3.75 12.00
N THR A 135 -6.80 -4.13 13.23
CA THR A 135 -7.32 -3.27 14.29
C THR A 135 -6.48 -1.98 14.38
N ASP A 136 -7.08 -0.84 14.05
CA ASP A 136 -6.51 0.46 14.42
C ASP A 136 -6.39 0.50 15.96
N PRO A 137 -5.25 0.92 16.54
CA PRO A 137 -5.16 1.15 17.97
C PRO A 137 -6.10 2.31 18.36
N PRO A 138 -6.70 2.28 19.57
CA PRO A 138 -7.71 3.26 19.98
C PRO A 138 -7.13 4.67 19.99
N SER A 139 -7.67 5.54 19.13
CA SER A 139 -7.56 6.98 19.31
C SER A 139 -8.37 7.38 20.54
N GLY A 140 -7.70 7.61 21.66
CA GLY A 140 -8.32 8.01 22.92
C GLY A 140 -7.30 8.30 24.01
N ALA A 141 -6.51 9.36 23.84
CA ALA A 141 -5.81 10.03 24.94
C ALA A 141 -6.14 11.52 24.85
N ALA A 142 -7.20 11.90 25.56
CA ALA A 142 -7.52 13.25 25.99
C ALA A 142 -7.69 13.19 27.51
#